data_AF-A0A2T3KWP3-F1
#
_entry.id   AF-A0A2T3KWP3-F1
#
_cell.length_a   1.000
_cell.length_b   1.000
_cell.length_c   1.000
_cell.angle_alpha   90.00
_cell.angle_beta   90.00
_cell.angle_gamma   90.00
#
_symmetry.space_group_name_H-M   'P 1'
#
loop_
_entity.id
_entity.type
_entity.pdbx_description
1 polymer ?
#
loop_
_entity_poly.entity_id
_entity_poly.type
_entity_poly.pdbx_seq_one_letter_code
_entity_poly.pdbx_strand_id
1 'polypeptide(L)'
;MIKASIKPAMLAVTALGLCSAFINLAYATADGPDYYDVHLVEKHDVLNIREEPVYSAKKLGEIPYDGICLQNRGCVGGVTYQEFSTLSDAELAVIRKQRPRWCKVNYQGTEGWVAAKYVMETQHYAACDKRELIHDLPSANK
;
A
#
# COMPACT_ATOMS: atom_id res chain seq x y z
N MET A 1 37.52 -65.85 -32.30
CA MET A 1 37.11 -64.51 -32.81
C MET A 1 35.76 -64.22 -32.18
N ILE A 2 35.46 -63.20 -31.35
CA ILE A 2 36.10 -61.96 -30.86
C ILE A 2 35.59 -61.80 -29.41
N LYS A 3 36.46 -61.55 -28.42
CA LYS A 3 36.05 -61.13 -27.06
C LYS A 3 35.89 -59.60 -27.08
N ALA A 4 34.67 -59.09 -26.92
CA ALA A 4 34.45 -57.66 -26.73
C ALA A 4 34.69 -57.27 -25.27
N SER A 5 35.70 -56.43 -25.06
CA SER A 5 36.04 -55.80 -23.78
C SER A 5 35.28 -54.48 -23.68
N ILE A 6 34.29 -54.41 -22.79
CA ILE A 6 33.56 -53.18 -22.48
C ILE A 6 34.15 -52.62 -21.19
N LYS A 7 34.90 -51.52 -21.30
CA LYS A 7 35.47 -50.79 -20.16
C LYS A 7 34.36 -50.03 -19.43
N PRO A 8 34.36 -49.98 -18.09
CA PRO A 8 33.38 -49.20 -17.34
C PRO A 8 33.61 -47.70 -17.59
N ALA A 9 32.55 -47.01 -18.00
CA ALA A 9 32.56 -45.57 -18.14
C ALA A 9 32.73 -44.92 -16.76
N MET A 10 33.75 -44.06 -16.69
CA MET A 10 34.16 -43.27 -15.55
C MET A 10 33.01 -42.36 -15.10
N LEU A 11 32.49 -42.55 -13.88
CA LEU A 11 31.54 -41.62 -13.26
C LEU A 11 32.31 -40.34 -12.92
N ALA A 12 32.14 -39.30 -13.73
CA ALA A 12 32.59 -37.96 -13.39
C ALA A 12 31.63 -37.38 -12.35
N VAL A 13 32.02 -37.42 -11.08
CA VAL A 13 31.35 -36.66 -10.02
C VAL A 13 31.69 -35.18 -10.25
N THR A 14 30.83 -34.47 -10.97
CA THR A 14 30.90 -33.01 -11.04
C THR A 14 30.55 -32.45 -9.67
N ALA A 15 31.57 -31.96 -8.97
CA ALA A 15 31.41 -31.17 -7.76
C ALA A 15 30.55 -29.92 -8.10
N LEU A 16 29.28 -29.94 -7.68
CA LEU A 16 28.42 -28.77 -7.69
C LEU A 16 28.99 -27.77 -6.66
N GLY A 17 29.82 -26.85 -7.17
CA GLY A 17 30.38 -25.77 -6.41
C GLY A 17 29.31 -24.85 -5.83
N LEU A 18 29.56 -24.43 -4.60
CA LEU A 18 28.82 -23.44 -3.82
C LEU A 18 28.34 -22.26 -4.68
N CYS A 19 27.03 -22.11 -4.80
CA CYS A 19 26.40 -20.81 -4.97
C CYS A 19 25.30 -20.72 -3.92
N SER A 20 25.72 -20.48 -2.66
CA SER A 20 24.79 -20.08 -1.60
C SER A 20 24.25 -18.71 -1.99
N ALA A 21 23.22 -18.69 -2.82
CA ALA A 21 22.42 -17.50 -3.02
C ALA A 21 21.90 -17.12 -1.64
N PHE A 22 22.39 -16.00 -1.10
CA PHE A 22 21.70 -15.31 -0.02
C PHE A 22 20.35 -14.88 -0.61
N ILE A 23 19.35 -15.76 -0.49
CA ILE A 23 17.98 -15.44 -0.79
C ILE A 23 17.60 -14.44 0.29
N ASN A 24 17.65 -13.14 -0.04
CA ASN A 24 16.99 -12.13 0.76
C ASN A 24 15.51 -12.50 0.75
N LEU A 25 15.01 -13.08 1.84
CA LEU A 25 13.58 -13.28 2.02
C LEU A 25 12.94 -11.89 2.14
N ALA A 26 12.39 -11.40 1.03
CA ALA A 26 11.45 -10.30 1.07
C ALA A 26 10.15 -10.82 1.70
N TYR A 27 9.89 -10.43 2.95
CA TYR A 27 8.61 -10.67 3.59
C TYR A 27 7.66 -9.55 3.15
N ALA A 28 6.57 -9.93 2.47
CA ALA A 28 5.46 -9.01 2.27
C ALA A 28 4.67 -8.92 3.58
N THR A 29 4.83 -7.82 4.32
CA THR A 29 3.97 -7.51 5.46
C THR A 29 2.64 -7.03 4.88
N ALA A 30 1.57 -7.79 5.06
CA ALA A 30 0.24 -7.46 4.53
C ALA A 30 -0.46 -6.33 5.33
N ASP A 31 0.30 -5.35 5.84
CA ASP A 31 -0.19 -4.28 6.74
C ASP A 31 -0.86 -3.12 5.98
N GLY A 32 -0.65 -3.06 4.66
CA GLY A 32 -1.11 -1.95 3.83
C GLY A 32 -0.13 -0.77 3.86
N PRO A 33 -0.46 0.34 3.17
CA PRO A 33 0.46 1.46 3.05
C PRO A 33 0.45 2.33 4.31
N ASP A 34 1.62 2.82 4.72
CA ASP A 34 1.73 3.78 5.84
C ASP A 34 1.24 5.17 5.44
N TYR A 35 1.35 5.50 4.16
CA TYR A 35 1.04 6.82 3.61
C TYR A 35 0.23 6.73 2.33
N TYR A 36 -0.61 7.74 2.13
CA TYR A 36 -1.31 7.96 0.89
C TYR A 36 -0.91 9.27 0.20
N ASP A 37 -1.07 9.30 -1.11
CA ASP A 37 -1.10 10.50 -1.93
C ASP A 37 -2.52 10.71 -2.49
N VAL A 38 -2.91 11.97 -2.68
CA VAL A 38 -4.14 12.34 -3.35
C VAL A 38 -4.04 12.03 -4.83
N HIS A 39 -5.10 11.46 -5.39
CA HIS A 39 -5.26 11.26 -6.83
C HIS A 39 -6.72 11.45 -7.24
N LEU A 40 -6.97 11.64 -8.54
CA LEU A 40 -8.32 11.80 -9.11
C LEU A 40 -9.13 12.97 -8.54
N VAL A 41 -8.44 13.97 -7.99
CA VAL A 41 -8.99 15.29 -7.67
C VAL A 41 -8.54 16.24 -8.77
N GLU A 42 -9.46 17.05 -9.28
CA GLU A 42 -9.16 18.03 -10.33
C GLU A 42 -8.18 19.10 -9.82
N LYS A 43 -7.36 19.65 -10.72
CA LYS A 43 -6.27 20.60 -10.36
C LYS A 43 -6.72 21.84 -9.57
N HIS A 44 -7.98 22.25 -9.75
CA HIS A 44 -8.56 23.42 -9.08
C HIS A 44 -9.58 23.04 -7.99
N ASP A 45 -9.55 21.79 -7.54
CA ASP A 45 -10.41 21.24 -6.50
C ASP A 45 -9.57 20.67 -5.35
N VAL A 46 -10.26 20.26 -4.28
CA VAL A 46 -9.65 19.77 -3.04
C VAL A 46 -10.31 18.49 -2.57
N LEU A 47 -9.53 17.62 -1.93
CA LEU A 47 -10.06 16.51 -1.15
C LEU A 47 -10.46 17.00 0.24
N ASN A 48 -11.71 16.82 0.60
CA ASN A 48 -12.22 17.21 1.91
C ASN A 48 -11.89 16.16 2.98
N ILE A 49 -11.35 16.60 4.12
CA ILE A 49 -11.25 15.82 5.35
C ILE A 49 -12.56 16.02 6.14
N ARG A 50 -13.19 14.93 6.55
CA ARG A 50 -14.49 14.95 7.25
C ARG A 50 -14.42 14.37 8.65
N GLU A 51 -15.32 14.81 9.50
CA GLU A 51 -15.40 14.36 10.90
C GLU A 51 -15.86 12.89 11.01
N GLU A 52 -16.71 12.44 10.11
CA GLU A 52 -17.22 11.07 10.02
C GLU A 52 -17.09 10.52 8.59
N PRO A 53 -17.09 9.18 8.38
CA PRO A 53 -16.94 8.55 7.07
C PRO A 53 -18.23 8.61 6.24
N VAL A 54 -18.83 9.80 6.12
CA VAL A 54 -20.03 10.06 5.33
C VAL A 54 -19.94 11.42 4.63
N TYR A 55 -20.51 11.55 3.44
CA TYR A 55 -20.39 12.76 2.60
C TYR A 55 -21.04 14.01 3.19
N SER A 56 -22.01 13.85 4.10
CA SER A 56 -22.71 14.96 4.76
C SER A 56 -22.04 15.43 6.05
N ALA A 57 -21.02 14.71 6.54
CA ALA A 57 -20.34 15.08 7.78
C ALA A 57 -19.62 16.42 7.65
N LYS A 58 -19.43 17.09 8.80
CA LYS A 58 -18.69 18.34 8.89
C LYS A 58 -17.33 18.22 8.22
N LYS A 59 -16.98 19.22 7.43
CA LYS A 59 -15.65 19.36 6.83
C LYS A 59 -14.68 19.94 7.87
N LEU A 60 -13.59 19.23 8.12
CA LEU A 60 -12.54 19.60 9.06
C LEU A 60 -11.35 20.28 8.37
N GLY A 61 -11.10 19.95 7.10
CA GLY A 61 -9.99 20.50 6.35
C GLY A 61 -10.04 20.16 4.86
N GLU A 62 -9.02 20.61 4.15
CA GLU A 62 -8.83 20.44 2.71
C GLU A 62 -7.43 19.92 2.45
N ILE A 63 -7.30 19.08 1.43
CA ILE A 63 -6.03 18.58 0.91
C ILE A 63 -6.00 18.96 -0.58
N PRO A 64 -4.91 19.59 -1.07
CA PRO A 64 -4.80 19.93 -2.49
C PRO A 64 -4.79 18.66 -3.37
N TYR A 65 -5.11 18.82 -4.64
CA TYR A 65 -5.21 17.74 -5.63
C TYR A 65 -3.95 16.87 -5.77
N ASP A 66 -2.78 17.42 -5.42
CA ASP A 66 -1.46 16.78 -5.44
C ASP A 66 -0.88 16.58 -4.03
N GLY A 67 -1.72 16.58 -3.00
CA GLY A 67 -1.29 16.38 -1.62
C GLY A 67 -0.65 15.00 -1.41
N ILE A 68 0.55 14.98 -0.81
CA ILE A 68 1.32 13.76 -0.51
C ILE A 68 1.47 13.53 1.00
N CYS A 69 1.87 12.32 1.38
CA CYS A 69 2.21 11.94 2.76
C CYS A 69 1.04 12.08 3.75
N LEU A 70 -0.17 11.67 3.35
CA LEU A 70 -1.31 11.53 4.25
C LEU A 70 -1.08 10.27 5.10
N GLN A 71 -0.89 10.42 6.40
CA GLN A 71 -0.66 9.28 7.30
C GLN A 71 -1.90 8.39 7.36
N ASN A 72 -1.76 7.10 7.06
CA ASN A 72 -2.85 6.14 7.15
C ASN A 72 -3.16 5.81 8.61
N ARG A 73 -4.42 5.98 9.02
CA ARG A 73 -4.94 5.63 10.36
C ARG A 73 -6.01 4.53 10.29
N GLY A 74 -6.08 3.81 9.17
CA GLY A 74 -7.01 2.72 8.91
C GLY A 74 -8.20 3.12 8.04
N CYS A 75 -8.86 2.13 7.44
CA CYS A 75 -10.02 2.34 6.57
C CYS A 75 -11.23 1.51 7.02
N VAL A 76 -12.42 1.99 6.70
CA VAL A 76 -13.71 1.31 6.94
C VAL A 76 -14.56 1.29 5.67
N GLY A 77 -15.57 0.41 5.66
CA GLY A 77 -16.44 0.22 4.50
C GLY A 77 -15.74 -0.51 3.35
N GLY A 78 -16.25 -0.35 2.13
CA GLY A 78 -15.78 -1.09 0.96
C GLY A 78 -16.28 -2.53 0.91
N VAL A 79 -15.76 -3.28 -0.07
CA VAL A 79 -16.06 -4.71 -0.27
C VAL A 79 -15.15 -5.56 0.60
N THR A 80 -15.67 -6.65 1.15
CA THR A 80 -14.85 -7.67 1.83
C THR A 80 -14.07 -8.50 0.82
N TYR A 81 -13.06 -9.23 1.29
CA TYR A 81 -12.30 -10.16 0.45
C TYR A 81 -13.20 -11.24 -0.19
N GLN A 82 -14.12 -11.80 0.59
CA GLN A 82 -15.05 -12.81 0.09
C GLN A 82 -15.95 -12.23 -1.01
N GLU A 83 -16.57 -11.08 -0.76
CA GLU A 83 -17.42 -10.41 -1.76
C GLU A 83 -16.64 -10.08 -3.04
N PHE A 84 -15.42 -9.54 -2.90
CA PHE A 84 -14.55 -9.28 -4.05
C PHE A 84 -14.21 -10.54 -4.85
N SER A 85 -14.07 -11.68 -4.18
CA SER A 85 -13.68 -12.94 -4.80
C SER A 85 -14.84 -13.71 -5.42
N THR A 86 -16.09 -13.44 -5.01
CA THR A 86 -17.25 -14.25 -5.40
C THR A 86 -18.33 -13.50 -6.18
N LEU A 87 -18.40 -12.18 -6.07
CA LEU A 87 -19.45 -11.39 -6.72
C LEU A 87 -19.03 -10.90 -8.10
N SER A 88 -20.01 -10.69 -8.97
CA SER A 88 -19.81 -10.05 -10.27
C SER A 88 -19.50 -8.55 -10.12
N ASP A 89 -18.94 -7.95 -11.17
CA ASP A 89 -18.65 -6.50 -11.20
C ASP A 89 -19.90 -5.64 -10.97
N ALA A 90 -21.06 -6.08 -11.47
CA ALA A 90 -22.32 -5.38 -11.28
C ALA A 90 -22.77 -5.36 -9.81
N GLU A 91 -22.63 -6.49 -9.11
CA GLU A 91 -22.94 -6.60 -7.68
C GLU A 91 -21.93 -5.80 -6.84
N LEU A 92 -20.64 -5.88 -7.18
CA LEU A 92 -19.60 -5.07 -6.54
C LEU A 92 -19.88 -3.57 -6.71
N ALA A 93 -20.36 -3.14 -7.87
CA ALA A 93 -20.72 -1.75 -8.12
C ALA A 93 -21.89 -1.28 -7.23
N VAL A 94 -22.88 -2.15 -6.97
CA VAL A 94 -23.98 -1.86 -6.03
C VAL A 94 -23.45 -1.73 -4.60
N ILE A 95 -22.63 -2.68 -4.16
CA ILE A 95 -22.06 -2.67 -2.81
C ILE A 95 -21.18 -1.43 -2.58
N ARG A 96 -20.33 -1.07 -3.54
CA ARG A 96 -19.46 0.11 -3.45
C ARG A 96 -20.24 1.41 -3.28
N LYS A 97 -21.47 1.49 -3.81
CA LYS A 97 -22.38 2.63 -3.60
C LYS A 97 -22.98 2.62 -2.20
N GLN A 98 -23.36 1.45 -1.68
CA GLN A 98 -24.00 1.31 -0.36
C GLN A 98 -23.00 1.43 0.79
N ARG A 99 -21.78 0.92 0.61
CA ARG A 99 -20.69 0.92 1.59
C ARG A 99 -19.44 1.55 0.97
N PRO A 100 -19.44 2.86 0.71
CA PRO A 100 -18.25 3.53 0.22
C PRO A 100 -17.09 3.30 1.19
N ARG A 101 -15.90 3.07 0.66
CA ARG A 101 -14.69 2.95 1.49
C ARG A 101 -14.21 4.33 1.89
N TRP A 102 -13.90 4.50 3.17
CA TRP A 102 -13.32 5.71 3.76
C TRP A 102 -12.05 5.35 4.49
N CYS A 103 -11.05 6.23 4.41
CA CYS A 103 -9.81 6.06 5.15
C CYS A 103 -9.65 7.23 6.11
N LYS A 104 -9.37 6.91 7.36
CA LYS A 104 -8.98 7.89 8.36
C LYS A 104 -7.53 8.25 8.11
N VAL A 105 -7.23 9.54 8.07
CA VAL A 105 -5.90 10.07 7.79
C VAL A 105 -5.55 11.19 8.74
N ASN A 106 -4.26 11.42 8.92
CA ASN A 106 -3.74 12.69 9.41
C ASN A 106 -3.00 13.40 8.27
N TYR A 107 -3.39 14.64 8.00
CA TYR A 107 -2.71 15.51 7.06
C TYR A 107 -2.37 16.84 7.73
N GLN A 108 -1.06 17.08 7.90
CA GLN A 108 -0.54 18.31 8.51
C GLN A 108 -1.20 18.66 9.86
N GLY A 109 -1.47 17.65 10.70
CA GLY A 109 -2.10 17.81 12.01
C GLY A 109 -3.63 17.78 12.00
N THR A 110 -4.28 17.78 10.83
CA THR A 110 -5.73 17.60 10.73
C THR A 110 -6.05 16.13 10.58
N GLU A 111 -6.68 15.54 11.60
CA GLU A 111 -7.13 14.14 11.57
C GLU A 111 -8.62 14.04 11.20
N GLY A 112 -8.96 13.16 10.27
CA GLY A 112 -10.33 12.88 9.88
C GLY A 112 -10.44 11.88 8.72
N TRP A 113 -11.63 11.79 8.12
CA TRP A 113 -11.97 10.81 7.09
C TRP A 113 -11.94 11.39 5.69
N VAL A 114 -11.31 10.68 4.76
CA VAL A 114 -11.33 10.97 3.33
C VAL A 114 -11.93 9.81 2.55
N ALA A 115 -12.58 10.10 1.42
CA ALA A 115 -13.13 9.05 0.57
C ALA A 115 -11.98 8.29 -0.12
N ALA A 116 -11.93 6.98 0.07
CA ALA A 116 -10.76 6.17 -0.31
C ALA A 116 -10.49 6.12 -1.83
N LYS A 117 -11.48 6.48 -2.66
CA LYS A 117 -11.32 6.55 -4.13
C LYS A 117 -10.44 7.71 -4.62
N TYR A 118 -10.09 8.65 -3.74
CA TYR A 118 -9.25 9.81 -4.02
C TYR A 118 -7.88 9.73 -3.36
N VAL A 119 -7.53 8.58 -2.80
CA VAL A 119 -6.22 8.33 -2.22
C VAL A 119 -5.64 7.02 -2.74
N MET A 120 -4.34 7.04 -3.01
CA MET A 120 -3.58 5.86 -3.43
C MET A 120 -2.33 5.73 -2.60
N GLU A 121 -1.78 4.52 -2.53
CA GLU A 121 -0.50 4.28 -1.87
C GLU A 121 0.57 5.26 -2.38
N THR A 122 1.28 5.88 -1.43
CA THR A 122 2.26 6.90 -1.77
C THR A 122 3.34 6.33 -2.69
N GLN A 123 3.81 7.15 -3.62
CA GLN A 123 5.05 6.87 -4.36
C GLN A 123 6.25 7.62 -3.74
N HIS A 124 6.03 8.34 -2.64
CA HIS A 124 6.97 9.29 -2.04
C HIS A 124 7.46 8.86 -0.65
N TYR A 125 7.50 7.56 -0.35
CA TYR A 125 7.89 7.00 0.96
C TYR A 125 9.16 7.65 1.54
N ALA A 126 10.24 7.71 0.77
CA ALA A 126 11.49 8.31 1.25
C ALA A 126 11.38 9.80 1.64
N ALA A 127 10.41 10.54 1.10
CA ALA A 127 10.13 11.92 1.50
C ALA A 127 9.19 11.98 2.71
N CYS A 128 8.21 11.07 2.78
CA CYS A 128 7.27 10.97 3.90
C CYS A 128 7.96 10.53 5.19
N ASP A 129 8.80 9.50 5.14
CA ASP A 129 9.54 9.00 6.31
C ASP A 129 10.50 10.05 6.87
N LYS A 130 11.18 10.80 5.99
CA LYS A 130 12.05 11.92 6.42
C LYS A 130 11.25 13.01 7.15
N ARG A 131 10.02 13.28 6.72
CA ARG A 131 9.15 14.26 7.38
C ARG A 131 8.75 13.78 8.78
N GLU A 132 8.38 12.51 8.91
CA GLU A 132 8.06 11.91 10.22
C GLU A 132 9.26 11.93 11.16
N LEU A 133 10.44 11.54 10.68
CA LEU A 133 11.68 11.62 11.44
C LEU A 133 12.03 13.04 11.92
N ILE A 134 11.69 14.08 11.15
CA ILE A 134 11.91 15.49 11.54
C ILE A 134 10.86 15.94 12.58
N HIS A 135 9.63 15.44 12.50
CA HIS A 135 8.57 15.74 13.48
C HIS A 135 8.87 15.14 14.86
N ASP A 136 9.53 13.98 14.90
CA ASP A 136 9.84 13.25 16.14
C ASP A 136 11.16 13.67 16.80
N LEU A 137 11.93 14.58 16.18
CA LEU A 137 13.06 15.19 16.86
C LEU A 137 12.53 16.16 17.93
N PRO A 138 12.90 15.99 19.22
CA PRO A 138 12.54 16.97 20.23
C PRO A 138 13.10 18.32 19.79
N SER A 139 12.24 19.35 19.79
CA SER A 139 12.59 20.73 19.48
C SER A 139 13.86 21.12 20.24
N ALA A 140 15.01 21.01 19.59
CA ALA A 140 16.27 21.45 20.15
C ALA A 140 16.26 22.98 20.15
N ASN A 141 15.93 23.53 21.31
CA ASN A 141 16.15 24.92 21.72
C ASN A 141 15.52 26.02 20.84
N LYS A 142 14.39 26.55 21.33
CA LYS A 142 14.16 28.01 21.32
C LYS A 142 13.93 28.46 22.75
#